data_AF-A0A7J6SIM5-F1
#
_entry.id   AF-A0A7J6SIM5-F1
#
_cell.length_a   1.000
_cell.length_b   1.000
_cell.length_c   1.000
_cell.angle_alpha   90.00
_cell.angle_beta   90.00
_cell.angle_gamma   90.00
#
_symmetry.space_group_name_H-M   'P 1'
#
loop_
_entity.id
_entity.type
_entity.pdbx_description
1 polymer ?
#
loop_
_entity_poly.entity_id
_entity_poly.type
_entity_poly.pdbx_seq_one_letter_code
_entity_poly.pdbx_strand_id
1 'polypeptide(L)'
;MASTPIVLILALGLVSVLTSVDPSAEGPHFSLRHPFIRVFAEELVATAPSENLFLCPMNVTDGVDLSSWPSEEVTIDGTLCMDYDELMEVDKRGDFLKCLTEVTNATTHALDMLGIDASIIHGTLLGWQRHDKGLIPWDADADLTIMQSHCQQAFSTHATEQHKNMAALVKSNLPTDSFYRVAGIVFGVGSELRPDEWTGCDAREFRIIHDYKDVTCHADVFQLLQSNYPGGEECASCPGYDEGLVTVCREADNSCALYDDYFPMKWDKQDGGDVKIPNRAIEALESNFGSLSWKLLNLKKVPRNHEFATSMLVVGQSLMSNETALPSSANLRGPQSVLAEVDSSVTALRDRFTNNRDVMTAVKISAVNWPQASDVAAVSNVDTHTVSLIIGMVCFLLIFFVVYSFFNRSRVDVSSTGESPTDAANSLLNLVDVIKRE
;
A
#
# COMPACT_ATOMS: atom_id res chain seq x y z
N MET A 1 -33.61 -52.56 7.70
CA MET A 1 -33.95 -51.56 8.73
C MET A 1 -32.69 -51.21 9.49
N ALA A 2 -32.52 -49.93 9.85
CA ALA A 2 -31.35 -49.27 10.43
C ALA A 2 -30.20 -48.96 9.46
N SER A 3 -30.33 -47.85 8.74
CA SER A 3 -29.22 -47.14 8.08
C SER A 3 -29.30 -45.67 8.45
N THR A 4 -28.92 -45.37 9.69
CA THR A 4 -28.63 -44.02 10.18
C THR A 4 -27.18 -44.01 10.63
N PRO A 5 -26.21 -43.71 9.74
CA PRO A 5 -25.01 -43.01 10.22
C PRO A 5 -24.37 -42.01 9.24
N ILE A 6 -24.98 -41.64 8.11
CA ILE A 6 -24.31 -40.76 7.11
C ILE A 6 -24.65 -39.28 7.34
N VAL A 7 -25.87 -38.96 7.77
CA VAL A 7 -26.29 -37.57 8.01
C VAL A 7 -25.61 -36.96 9.25
N LEU A 8 -25.23 -37.78 10.23
CA LEU A 8 -24.55 -37.31 11.45
C LEU A 8 -23.08 -36.94 11.18
N ILE A 9 -22.42 -37.61 10.22
CA ILE A 9 -21.02 -37.34 9.85
C ILE A 9 -20.91 -36.04 9.06
N LEU A 10 -21.89 -35.75 8.18
CA LEU A 10 -21.96 -34.47 7.46
C LEU A 10 -22.29 -33.28 8.37
N ALA A 11 -23.14 -33.49 9.39
CA ALA A 11 -23.43 -32.45 10.37
C ALA A 11 -22.24 -32.15 11.30
N LEU A 12 -21.45 -33.17 11.68
CA LEU A 12 -20.24 -32.96 12.49
C LEU A 12 -19.09 -32.34 11.68
N GLY A 13 -18.96 -32.67 10.38
CA GLY A 13 -17.99 -32.03 9.49
C GLY A 13 -18.26 -30.56 9.22
N LEU A 14 -19.53 -30.15 9.07
CA LEU A 14 -19.89 -28.75 8.88
C LEU A 14 -19.74 -27.90 10.16
N VAL A 15 -19.93 -28.49 11.34
CA VAL A 15 -19.69 -27.78 12.60
C VAL A 15 -18.19 -27.55 12.80
N SER A 16 -17.32 -28.47 12.40
CA SER A 16 -15.85 -28.27 12.47
C SER A 16 -15.31 -27.22 11.50
N VAL A 17 -15.99 -26.97 10.38
CA VAL A 17 -15.62 -25.90 9.41
C VAL A 17 -16.19 -24.54 9.84
N LEU A 18 -17.28 -24.50 10.61
CA LEU A 18 -17.83 -23.28 11.19
C LEU A 18 -17.24 -22.91 12.58
N THR A 19 -16.44 -23.80 13.18
CA THR A 19 -15.72 -23.53 14.44
C THR A 19 -14.20 -23.44 14.28
N SER A 20 -13.65 -23.50 13.06
CA SER A 20 -12.29 -22.99 12.81
C SER A 20 -12.32 -21.46 12.74
N VAL A 21 -12.71 -20.84 13.86
CA VAL A 21 -12.17 -19.54 14.22
C VAL A 21 -10.68 -19.81 14.36
N ASP A 22 -9.92 -19.23 13.44
CA ASP A 22 -8.47 -19.28 13.49
C ASP A 22 -8.01 -18.82 14.88
N PRO A 23 -7.30 -19.66 15.65
CA PRO A 23 -6.73 -19.22 16.92
C PRO A 23 -5.61 -18.18 16.74
N SER A 24 -5.28 -17.81 15.49
CA SER A 24 -4.44 -16.65 15.15
C SER A 24 -5.14 -15.30 15.28
N ALA A 25 -6.42 -15.24 15.66
CA ALA A 25 -6.98 -14.04 16.26
C ALA A 25 -6.33 -13.85 17.64
N GLU A 26 -5.03 -13.56 17.64
CA GLU A 26 -4.28 -13.09 18.79
C GLU A 26 -5.11 -11.96 19.38
N GLY A 27 -5.43 -12.09 20.67
CA GLY A 27 -6.03 -10.99 21.40
C GLY A 27 -5.15 -9.74 21.24
N PRO A 28 -5.70 -8.54 21.47
CA PRO A 28 -4.94 -7.30 21.30
C PRO A 28 -3.54 -7.42 21.89
N HIS A 29 -2.53 -7.26 21.04
CA HIS A 29 -1.12 -7.29 21.45
C HIS A 29 -0.90 -6.13 22.43
N PHE A 30 -0.91 -6.44 23.73
CA PHE A 30 -0.63 -5.45 24.76
C PHE A 30 0.89 -5.29 24.86
N SER A 31 1.41 -4.16 24.38
CA SER A 31 2.82 -3.84 24.56
C SER A 31 3.06 -3.21 25.93
N LEU A 32 4.05 -3.76 26.65
CA LEU A 32 4.61 -3.13 27.85
C LEU A 32 5.80 -2.23 27.53
N ARG A 33 6.21 -2.09 26.25
CA ARG A 33 7.35 -1.27 25.84
C ARG A 33 7.03 0.23 25.88
N HIS A 34 5.76 0.57 25.66
CA HIS A 34 5.26 1.94 25.69
C HIS A 34 3.86 1.97 26.34
N PRO A 35 3.77 1.80 27.68
CA PRO A 35 2.47 1.85 28.35
C PRO A 35 1.80 3.22 28.22
N PHE A 36 2.57 4.28 27.98
CA PHE A 36 2.08 5.61 27.67
C PHE A 36 2.86 6.22 26.51
N ILE A 37 2.22 7.10 25.75
CA ILE A 37 2.87 7.88 24.69
C ILE A 37 2.61 9.36 24.93
N ARG A 38 3.67 10.17 25.03
CA ARG A 38 3.58 11.63 24.98
C ARG A 38 3.54 12.07 23.52
N VAL A 39 2.36 12.45 23.05
CA VAL A 39 2.11 12.84 21.67
C VAL A 39 2.59 14.28 21.43
N PHE A 40 3.37 14.48 20.37
CA PHE A 40 3.83 15.81 19.96
C PHE A 40 2.74 16.56 19.18
N ALA A 41 2.35 17.75 19.62
CA ALA A 41 1.22 18.48 19.07
C ALA A 41 1.40 18.94 17.61
N GLU A 42 2.62 19.32 17.22
CA GLU A 42 2.89 19.97 15.94
C GLU A 42 3.82 19.17 15.02
N GLU A 43 4.29 17.99 15.45
CA GLU A 43 5.24 17.20 14.65
C GLU A 43 4.54 16.52 13.47
N LEU A 44 5.24 16.45 12.33
CA LEU A 44 4.75 15.80 11.11
C LEU A 44 5.32 14.39 11.03
N VAL A 45 4.49 13.42 10.64
CA VAL A 45 4.93 12.03 10.41
C VAL A 45 6.09 11.98 9.43
N ALA A 46 6.07 12.83 8.40
CA ALA A 46 7.06 12.83 7.32
C ALA A 46 8.47 13.25 7.75
N THR A 47 8.61 13.89 8.91
CA THR A 47 9.92 14.37 9.42
C THR A 47 10.28 13.77 10.77
N ALA A 48 9.39 12.96 11.34
CA ALA A 48 9.62 12.33 12.62
C ALA A 48 10.60 11.16 12.46
N PRO A 49 11.55 11.00 13.38
CA PRO A 49 12.43 9.84 13.38
C PRO A 49 11.63 8.58 13.73
N SER A 50 12.06 7.41 13.23
CA SER A 50 11.29 6.16 13.34
C SER A 50 10.96 5.76 14.78
N GLU A 51 11.84 6.04 15.74
CA GLU A 51 11.63 5.77 17.17
C GLU A 51 10.47 6.57 17.78
N ASN A 52 10.00 7.62 17.10
CA ASN A 52 8.87 8.44 17.52
C ASN A 52 7.57 8.08 16.78
N LEU A 53 7.60 7.11 15.87
CA LEU A 53 6.44 6.70 15.09
C LEU A 53 5.74 5.52 15.75
N PHE A 54 4.44 5.70 15.98
CA PHE A 54 3.55 4.68 16.52
C PHE A 54 2.32 4.53 15.63
N LEU A 55 1.84 3.30 15.52
CA LEU A 55 0.57 2.96 14.90
C LEU A 55 -0.42 2.54 15.98
N CYS A 56 -1.44 3.36 16.21
CA CYS A 56 -2.40 3.16 17.30
C CYS A 56 -3.82 2.89 16.77
N PRO A 57 -4.59 1.98 17.38
CA PRO A 57 -6.02 1.87 17.11
C PRO A 57 -6.76 3.19 17.41
N MET A 58 -7.77 3.53 16.61
CA MET A 58 -8.53 4.80 16.75
C MET A 58 -9.22 5.02 18.11
N ASN A 59 -9.42 3.98 18.91
CA ASN A 59 -10.10 4.02 20.20
C ASN A 59 -9.16 4.20 21.40
N VAL A 60 -7.84 4.32 21.17
CA VAL A 60 -6.80 4.49 22.22
C VAL A 60 -6.82 5.88 22.87
N THR A 61 -7.85 6.67 22.57
CA THR A 61 -8.09 7.99 23.15
C THR A 61 -8.61 7.85 24.58
N ASP A 62 -7.71 7.58 25.52
CA ASP A 62 -7.99 7.46 26.94
C ASP A 62 -8.47 8.82 27.51
N GLY A 63 -9.77 9.10 27.36
CA GLY A 63 -10.42 10.32 27.86
C GLY A 63 -10.05 11.63 27.15
N VAL A 64 -9.22 11.61 26.10
CA VAL A 64 -8.84 12.78 25.31
C VAL A 64 -9.62 12.81 24.00
N ASP A 65 -10.51 13.79 23.82
CA ASP A 65 -11.22 13.97 22.56
C ASP A 65 -10.27 14.50 21.47
N LEU A 66 -9.69 13.58 20.68
CA LEU A 66 -8.84 13.91 19.53
C LEU A 66 -9.65 14.30 18.28
N SER A 67 -10.99 14.46 18.37
CA SER A 67 -11.79 14.95 17.23
C SER A 67 -11.43 16.40 16.87
N SER A 68 -10.92 17.17 17.84
CA SER A 68 -10.25 18.46 17.65
C SER A 68 -8.79 18.35 18.11
N TRP A 69 -7.84 18.66 17.22
CA TRP A 69 -6.39 18.57 17.47
C TRP A 69 -5.98 19.20 18.81
N PRO A 70 -5.17 18.51 19.64
CA PRO A 70 -4.61 19.13 20.82
C PRO A 70 -3.57 20.17 20.40
N SER A 71 -3.69 21.40 20.89
CA SER A 71 -2.71 22.47 20.67
C SER A 71 -1.46 22.33 21.54
N GLU A 72 -1.43 21.31 22.40
CA GLU A 72 -0.39 21.05 23.40
C GLU A 72 -0.12 19.54 23.45
N GLU A 73 1.04 19.15 23.96
CA GLU A 73 1.38 17.73 24.11
C GLU A 73 0.41 17.05 25.07
N VAL A 74 -0.07 15.87 24.68
CA VAL A 74 -0.98 15.04 25.49
C VAL A 74 -0.36 13.68 25.73
N THR A 75 -0.65 13.06 26.87
CA THR A 75 -0.27 11.67 27.15
C THR A 75 -1.48 10.78 26.89
N ILE A 76 -1.30 9.76 26.06
CA ILE A 76 -2.32 8.73 25.78
C ILE A 76 -1.86 7.37 26.34
N ASP A 77 -2.81 6.46 26.55
CA ASP A 77 -2.50 5.05 26.76
C ASP A 77 -1.79 4.53 25.50
N GLY A 78 -0.62 3.92 25.66
CA GLY A 78 0.16 3.39 24.53
C GLY A 78 0.06 1.88 24.40
N THR A 79 -0.64 1.20 25.30
CA THR A 79 -0.58 -0.27 25.44
C THR A 79 -1.06 -1.04 24.22
N LEU A 80 -1.94 -0.45 23.40
CA LEU A 80 -2.46 -1.04 22.18
C LEU A 80 -1.84 -0.47 20.90
N CYS A 81 -0.92 0.49 21.03
CA CYS A 81 -0.15 0.97 19.91
C CYS A 81 0.94 -0.03 19.53
N MET A 82 1.55 0.15 18.36
CA MET A 82 2.78 -0.51 17.97
C MET A 82 3.80 0.56 17.65
N ASP A 83 5.00 0.49 18.23
CA ASP A 83 6.12 1.29 17.75
C ASP A 83 6.65 0.78 16.40
N TYR A 84 7.61 1.50 15.80
CA TYR A 84 8.19 1.12 14.52
C TYR A 84 8.83 -0.28 14.55
N ASP A 85 9.57 -0.62 15.60
CA ASP A 85 10.26 -1.91 15.69
C ASP A 85 9.25 -3.06 15.82
N GLU A 86 8.20 -2.88 16.63
CA GLU A 86 7.08 -3.82 16.71
C GLU A 86 6.36 -3.97 15.38
N LEU A 87 6.08 -2.86 14.67
CA LEU A 87 5.49 -2.91 13.33
C LEU A 87 6.36 -3.70 12.35
N MET A 88 7.70 -3.58 12.44
CA MET A 88 8.63 -4.35 11.60
C MET A 88 8.64 -5.86 11.94
N GLU A 89 8.25 -6.24 13.16
CA GLU A 89 8.17 -7.64 13.58
C GLU A 89 6.84 -8.30 13.16
N VAL A 90 5.73 -7.57 13.12
CA VAL A 90 4.39 -8.08 12.75
C VAL A 90 4.41 -8.72 11.37
N ASP A 91 3.97 -9.97 11.28
CA ASP A 91 3.88 -10.73 10.03
C ASP A 91 5.14 -10.66 9.15
N LYS A 92 6.32 -10.58 9.78
CA LYS A 92 7.63 -10.42 9.12
C LYS A 92 7.71 -9.16 8.23
N ARG A 93 7.02 -8.07 8.61
CA ARG A 93 6.96 -6.82 7.84
C ARG A 93 8.32 -6.27 7.44
N GLY A 94 9.33 -6.31 8.32
CA GLY A 94 10.68 -5.85 8.00
C GLY A 94 11.33 -6.65 6.87
N ASP A 95 11.14 -7.98 6.84
CA ASP A 95 11.59 -8.81 5.74
C ASP A 95 10.76 -8.55 4.47
N PHE A 96 9.47 -8.26 4.60
CA PHE A 96 8.59 -7.89 3.49
C PHE A 96 9.00 -6.56 2.83
N LEU A 97 9.23 -5.50 3.61
CA LEU A 97 9.69 -4.22 3.07
C LEU A 97 11.07 -4.35 2.42
N LYS A 98 11.96 -5.16 3.01
CA LYS A 98 13.24 -5.47 2.38
C LYS A 98 13.06 -6.20 1.04
N CYS A 99 12.11 -7.15 0.97
CA CYS A 99 11.73 -7.80 -0.28
C CYS A 99 11.26 -6.76 -1.33
N LEU A 100 10.41 -5.79 -0.93
CA LEU A 100 9.95 -4.70 -1.80
C LEU A 100 11.11 -3.85 -2.34
N THR A 101 12.08 -3.49 -1.49
CA THR A 101 13.29 -2.79 -1.92
C THR A 101 14.09 -3.61 -2.95
N GLU A 102 14.29 -4.91 -2.70
CA GLU A 102 15.05 -5.79 -3.60
C GLU A 102 14.35 -5.99 -4.95
N VAL A 103 13.03 -6.22 -4.96
CA VAL A 103 12.28 -6.41 -6.21
C VAL A 103 12.16 -5.12 -7.01
N THR A 104 12.00 -3.96 -6.38
CA THR A 104 11.96 -2.65 -7.05
C THR A 104 13.31 -2.35 -7.69
N ASN A 105 14.40 -2.59 -6.97
CA ASN A 105 15.76 -2.39 -7.45
C ASN A 105 16.06 -3.30 -8.67
N ALA A 106 15.80 -4.61 -8.54
CA ALA A 106 16.02 -5.56 -9.62
C ALA A 106 15.17 -5.23 -10.85
N THR A 107 13.90 -4.84 -10.65
CA THR A 107 12.98 -4.46 -11.73
C THR A 107 13.47 -3.21 -12.46
N THR A 108 13.86 -2.17 -11.71
CA THR A 108 14.35 -0.91 -12.30
C THR A 108 15.58 -1.14 -13.17
N HIS A 109 16.56 -1.92 -12.68
CA HIS A 109 17.76 -2.26 -13.45
C HIS A 109 17.46 -3.16 -14.65
N ALA A 110 16.59 -4.16 -14.51
CA ALA A 110 16.21 -5.04 -15.62
C ALA A 110 15.55 -4.28 -16.77
N LEU A 111 14.72 -3.28 -16.45
CA LEU A 111 14.08 -2.41 -17.44
C LEU A 111 15.09 -1.41 -18.04
N ASP A 112 15.98 -0.84 -17.23
CA ASP A 112 17.04 0.07 -17.71
C ASP A 112 17.98 -0.60 -18.71
N MET A 113 18.35 -1.87 -18.48
CA MET A 113 19.16 -2.67 -19.41
C MET A 113 18.49 -2.89 -20.78
N LEU A 114 17.15 -2.82 -20.82
CA LEU A 114 16.35 -2.89 -22.05
C LEU A 114 16.11 -1.51 -22.67
N GLY A 115 16.68 -0.45 -22.11
CA GLY A 115 16.44 0.93 -22.54
C GLY A 115 15.06 1.47 -22.14
N ILE A 116 14.41 0.84 -21.15
CA ILE A 116 13.12 1.29 -20.62
C ILE A 116 13.37 2.05 -19.32
N ASP A 117 13.14 3.36 -19.37
CA ASP A 117 13.07 4.19 -18.17
C ASP A 117 11.81 3.85 -17.37
N ALA A 118 12.00 3.27 -16.18
CA ALA A 118 10.96 2.93 -15.23
C ALA A 118 11.13 3.71 -13.94
N SER A 119 10.12 4.48 -13.52
CA SER A 119 10.18 5.24 -12.26
C SER A 119 9.15 4.74 -11.26
N ILE A 120 9.44 4.84 -9.97
CA ILE A 120 8.46 4.57 -8.92
C ILE A 120 7.26 5.53 -9.01
N ILE A 121 6.07 5.05 -8.68
CA ILE A 121 4.79 5.78 -8.73
C ILE A 121 3.95 5.43 -7.48
N HIS A 122 2.73 5.95 -7.37
CA HIS A 122 1.73 5.57 -6.34
C HIS A 122 2.26 5.59 -4.90
N GLY A 123 1.98 4.54 -4.12
CA GLY A 123 2.39 4.38 -2.72
C GLY A 123 3.91 4.41 -2.59
N THR A 124 4.63 3.83 -3.56
CA THR A 124 6.09 3.78 -3.57
C THR A 124 6.73 5.17 -3.74
N LEU A 125 6.27 5.97 -4.70
CA LEU A 125 6.74 7.36 -4.87
C LEU A 125 6.32 8.25 -3.69
N LEU A 126 5.13 7.99 -3.16
CA LEU A 126 4.62 8.70 -1.99
C LEU A 126 5.46 8.42 -0.75
N GLY A 127 5.85 7.16 -0.56
CA GLY A 127 6.82 6.70 0.42
C GLY A 127 8.12 7.47 0.31
N TRP A 128 8.70 7.46 -0.89
CA TRP A 128 9.96 8.13 -1.17
C TRP A 128 9.90 9.62 -0.82
N GLN A 129 8.82 10.31 -1.20
CA GLN A 129 8.63 11.73 -0.95
C GLN A 129 8.38 12.05 0.53
N ARG A 130 7.78 11.13 1.29
CA ARG A 130 7.30 11.39 2.66
C ARG A 130 8.19 10.81 3.76
N HIS A 131 8.94 9.74 3.50
CA HIS A 131 9.62 8.96 4.54
C HIS A 131 11.15 9.00 4.36
N ASP A 132 11.71 10.18 4.11
CA ASP A 132 13.15 10.36 3.84
C ASP A 132 13.70 9.34 2.83
N LYS A 133 13.00 9.21 1.69
CA LYS A 133 13.31 8.22 0.65
C LYS A 133 13.10 6.76 1.10
N GLY A 134 12.22 6.49 2.06
CA GLY A 134 11.83 5.14 2.45
C GLY A 134 10.58 4.63 1.75
N LEU A 135 10.21 3.39 2.03
CA LEU A 135 8.89 2.83 1.77
C LEU A 135 7.90 3.30 2.84
N ILE A 136 6.60 3.24 2.50
CA ILE A 136 5.56 3.38 3.50
C ILE A 136 5.60 2.12 4.38
N PRO A 137 5.76 2.20 5.71
CA PRO A 137 5.98 1.01 6.56
C PRO A 137 4.86 -0.04 6.54
N TRP A 138 3.69 0.35 6.05
CA TRP A 138 2.49 -0.46 5.94
C TRP A 138 2.05 -0.69 4.48
N ASP A 139 2.90 -0.40 3.49
CA ASP A 139 2.59 -0.69 2.09
C ASP A 139 2.54 -2.21 1.83
N ALA A 140 1.79 -2.60 0.80
CA ALA A 140 1.53 -4.00 0.45
C ALA A 140 2.20 -4.45 -0.86
N ASP A 141 2.75 -3.52 -1.62
CA ASP A 141 3.38 -3.73 -2.91
C ASP A 141 4.29 -2.56 -3.24
N ALA A 142 4.98 -2.68 -4.38
CA ALA A 142 5.73 -1.58 -4.98
C ALA A 142 5.18 -1.30 -6.38
N ASP A 143 5.20 -0.04 -6.78
CA ASP A 143 4.64 0.41 -8.05
C ASP A 143 5.69 1.17 -8.84
N LEU A 144 5.86 0.76 -10.10
CA LEU A 144 6.63 1.46 -11.10
C LEU A 144 5.74 1.82 -12.29
N THR A 145 6.18 2.81 -13.04
CA THR A 145 5.58 3.17 -14.32
C THR A 145 6.60 3.22 -15.43
N ILE A 146 6.18 2.78 -16.62
CA ILE A 146 6.93 2.88 -17.86
C ILE A 146 6.04 3.49 -18.94
N MET A 147 6.66 3.98 -20.01
CA MET A 147 5.92 4.38 -21.20
C MET A 147 5.67 3.16 -22.10
N GLN A 148 4.44 2.99 -22.57
CA GLN A 148 4.08 1.90 -23.49
C GLN A 148 4.94 1.93 -24.77
N SER A 149 5.20 3.12 -25.30
CA SER A 149 6.06 3.31 -26.47
C SER A 149 7.48 2.77 -26.25
N HIS A 150 8.06 3.03 -25.07
CA HIS A 150 9.40 2.53 -24.70
C HIS A 150 9.38 1.00 -24.53
N CYS A 151 8.31 0.45 -23.95
CA CYS A 151 8.12 -1.00 -23.88
C CYS A 151 8.13 -1.64 -25.27
N GLN A 152 7.31 -1.13 -26.19
CA GLN A 152 7.19 -1.67 -27.54
C GLN A 152 8.51 -1.56 -28.32
N GLN A 153 9.20 -0.43 -28.20
CA GLN A 153 10.51 -0.24 -28.81
C GLN A 153 11.53 -1.25 -28.26
N ALA A 154 11.62 -1.39 -26.94
CA ALA A 154 12.52 -2.33 -26.29
C ALA A 154 12.22 -3.78 -26.71
N PHE A 155 10.94 -4.17 -26.73
CA PHE A 155 10.54 -5.51 -27.18
C PHE A 155 10.95 -5.74 -28.63
N SER A 156 10.69 -4.79 -29.54
CA SER A 156 11.09 -4.91 -30.95
C SER A 156 12.61 -5.00 -31.14
N THR A 157 13.39 -4.42 -30.24
CA THR A 157 14.85 -4.35 -30.31
C THR A 157 15.52 -5.59 -29.71
N HIS A 158 14.99 -6.11 -28.61
CA HIS A 158 15.66 -7.11 -27.78
C HIS A 158 14.95 -8.48 -27.75
N ALA A 159 13.69 -8.58 -28.19
CA ALA A 159 13.00 -9.86 -28.22
C ALA A 159 13.66 -10.81 -29.24
N THR A 160 13.65 -12.10 -28.89
CA THR A 160 14.07 -13.18 -29.77
C THR A 160 12.86 -14.08 -30.01
N GLU A 161 12.99 -15.11 -30.84
CA GLU A 161 11.90 -16.08 -31.07
C GLU A 161 11.41 -16.79 -29.78
N GLN A 162 12.21 -16.78 -28.71
CA GLN A 162 11.84 -17.35 -27.41
C GLN A 162 10.99 -16.39 -26.55
N HIS A 163 11.01 -15.10 -26.85
CA HIS A 163 10.29 -14.08 -26.11
C HIS A 163 8.93 -13.82 -26.76
N LYS A 164 7.85 -14.36 -26.19
CA LYS A 164 6.48 -14.07 -26.65
C LYS A 164 5.96 -12.71 -26.18
N ASN A 165 6.38 -12.30 -24.98
CA ASN A 165 5.89 -11.11 -24.29
C ASN A 165 6.98 -10.47 -23.42
N MET A 166 6.71 -9.25 -22.94
CA MET A 166 7.67 -8.47 -22.15
C MET A 166 8.04 -9.17 -20.85
N ALA A 167 7.16 -9.96 -20.24
CA ALA A 167 7.49 -10.72 -19.03
C ALA A 167 8.63 -11.71 -19.28
N ALA A 168 8.60 -12.45 -20.39
CA ALA A 168 9.67 -13.37 -20.76
C ALA A 168 11.01 -12.62 -21.02
N LEU A 169 10.95 -11.45 -21.66
CA LEU A 169 12.14 -10.65 -21.94
C LEU A 169 12.74 -10.03 -20.67
N VAL A 170 11.92 -9.45 -19.80
CA VAL A 170 12.36 -8.92 -18.49
C VAL A 170 12.93 -10.03 -17.62
N LYS A 171 12.28 -11.21 -17.60
CA LYS A 171 12.77 -12.35 -16.82
C LYS A 171 14.20 -12.76 -17.19
N SER A 172 14.56 -12.67 -18.47
CA SER A 172 15.93 -12.95 -18.94
C SER A 172 16.98 -11.93 -18.47
N ASN A 173 16.55 -10.77 -17.97
CA ASN A 173 17.41 -9.68 -17.49
C ASN A 173 17.37 -9.51 -15.96
N LEU A 174 16.56 -10.30 -15.26
CA LEU A 174 16.57 -10.36 -13.80
C LEU A 174 17.75 -11.20 -13.28
N PRO A 175 18.14 -11.05 -12.00
CA PRO A 175 19.12 -11.92 -11.37
C PRO A 175 18.81 -13.41 -11.61
N THR A 176 19.87 -14.19 -11.86
CA THR A 176 19.77 -15.59 -12.33
C THR A 176 19.32 -16.55 -11.24
N ASP A 177 19.43 -16.17 -9.97
CA ASP A 177 18.86 -16.90 -8.86
C ASP A 177 17.33 -16.93 -8.96
N SER A 178 16.77 -18.14 -8.79
CA SER A 178 15.41 -18.52 -9.20
C SER A 178 14.27 -17.84 -8.43
N PHE A 179 14.56 -16.85 -7.58
CA PHE A 179 13.62 -16.21 -6.67
C PHE A 179 12.75 -15.14 -7.32
N TYR A 180 12.89 -14.92 -8.62
CA TYR A 180 12.06 -13.99 -9.36
C TYR A 180 11.17 -14.69 -10.36
N ARG A 181 9.93 -14.21 -10.52
CA ARG A 181 9.07 -14.56 -11.66
C ARG A 181 8.40 -13.29 -12.19
N VAL A 182 7.95 -13.34 -13.44
CA VAL A 182 7.27 -12.20 -14.07
C VAL A 182 5.96 -12.69 -14.67
N ALA A 183 4.87 -11.97 -14.43
CA ALA A 183 3.54 -12.31 -14.92
C ALA A 183 2.87 -11.07 -15.54
N GLY A 184 2.10 -11.25 -16.60
CA GLY A 184 1.17 -10.21 -17.05
C GLY A 184 -0.04 -10.18 -16.13
N ILE A 185 -0.64 -9.02 -15.90
CA ILE A 185 -1.77 -8.87 -14.99
C ILE A 185 -2.99 -8.35 -15.74
N VAL A 186 -4.17 -8.88 -15.39
CA VAL A 186 -5.45 -8.30 -15.80
C VAL A 186 -5.65 -7.00 -15.03
N PHE A 187 -5.44 -5.90 -15.73
CA PHE A 187 -5.47 -4.56 -15.15
C PHE A 187 -6.79 -4.26 -14.42
N GLY A 188 -6.68 -3.73 -13.20
CA GLY A 188 -7.82 -3.42 -12.32
C GLY A 188 -8.48 -4.65 -11.66
N VAL A 189 -8.08 -5.86 -12.01
CA VAL A 189 -8.55 -7.12 -11.39
C VAL A 189 -7.45 -7.76 -10.53
N GLY A 190 -6.18 -7.64 -10.94
CA GLY A 190 -5.03 -8.16 -10.20
C GLY A 190 -4.75 -9.65 -10.42
N SER A 191 -5.55 -10.33 -11.25
CA SER A 191 -5.33 -11.74 -11.61
C SER A 191 -4.27 -11.90 -12.69
N GLU A 192 -3.46 -12.96 -12.63
CA GLU A 192 -2.43 -13.23 -13.64
C GLU A 192 -3.02 -13.64 -14.99
N LEU A 193 -2.50 -13.05 -16.06
CA LEU A 193 -2.67 -13.51 -17.44
C LEU A 193 -1.81 -14.73 -17.68
N ARG A 194 -2.34 -15.71 -18.42
CA ARG A 194 -1.51 -16.83 -18.88
C ARG A 194 -0.45 -16.30 -19.86
N PRO A 195 0.76 -16.89 -19.88
CA PRO A 195 1.83 -16.43 -20.77
C PRO A 195 1.43 -16.40 -22.26
N ASP A 196 0.46 -17.22 -22.66
CA ASP A 196 -0.02 -17.30 -24.03
C ASP A 196 -1.17 -16.36 -24.39
N GLU A 197 -1.78 -15.69 -23.41
CA GLU A 197 -2.93 -14.79 -23.58
C GLU A 197 -2.53 -13.37 -24.03
N TRP A 198 -1.23 -13.05 -24.06
CA TRP A 198 -0.75 -11.73 -24.47
C TRP A 198 0.60 -11.82 -25.20
N THR A 199 0.89 -10.80 -25.99
CA THR A 199 2.09 -10.69 -26.80
C THR A 199 2.78 -9.34 -26.61
N GLY A 200 4.09 -9.28 -26.87
CA GLY A 200 4.85 -8.03 -26.78
C GLY A 200 4.58 -7.25 -25.48
N CYS A 201 3.99 -6.07 -25.62
CA CYS A 201 3.64 -5.16 -24.51
C CYS A 201 2.12 -4.98 -24.32
N ASP A 202 1.31 -5.94 -24.76
CA ASP A 202 -0.15 -5.81 -24.77
C ASP A 202 -0.76 -5.78 -23.36
N ALA A 203 -0.12 -6.42 -22.37
CA ALA A 203 -0.55 -6.36 -20.98
C ALA A 203 -0.27 -4.97 -20.40
N ARG A 204 -1.33 -4.22 -20.04
CA ARG A 204 -1.24 -2.87 -19.47
C ARG A 204 -0.47 -2.81 -18.15
N GLU A 205 -0.43 -3.93 -17.45
CA GLU A 205 0.29 -4.14 -16.21
C GLU A 205 1.02 -5.47 -16.27
N PHE A 206 2.25 -5.51 -15.78
CA PHE A 206 2.94 -6.75 -15.49
C PHE A 206 3.67 -6.63 -14.15
N ARG A 207 3.82 -7.76 -13.49
CA ARG A 207 4.29 -7.87 -12.12
C ARG A 207 5.58 -8.66 -12.06
N ILE A 208 6.56 -8.15 -11.33
CA ILE A 208 7.76 -8.89 -10.96
C ILE A 208 7.54 -9.35 -9.52
N ILE A 209 7.48 -10.66 -9.31
CA ILE A 209 7.32 -11.26 -7.99
C ILE A 209 8.68 -11.74 -7.51
N HIS A 210 8.96 -11.53 -6.23
CA HIS A 210 10.15 -11.98 -5.56
C HIS A 210 9.82 -12.78 -4.29
N ASP A 211 10.44 -13.94 -4.15
CA ASP A 211 10.42 -14.73 -2.92
C ASP A 211 11.71 -14.47 -2.13
N TYR A 212 11.58 -13.77 -1.00
CA TYR A 212 12.70 -13.43 -0.11
C TYR A 212 12.50 -14.09 1.24
N LYS A 213 13.39 -15.03 1.61
CA LYS A 213 13.23 -15.88 2.80
C LYS A 213 11.85 -16.57 2.81
N ASP A 214 10.97 -16.17 3.73
CA ASP A 214 9.64 -16.74 3.93
C ASP A 214 8.51 -15.77 3.52
N VAL A 215 8.84 -14.68 2.83
CA VAL A 215 7.86 -13.69 2.34
C VAL A 215 7.89 -13.61 0.83
N THR A 216 6.71 -13.39 0.23
CA THR A 216 6.56 -13.13 -1.19
C THR A 216 6.08 -11.71 -1.36
N CYS A 217 6.77 -10.93 -2.17
CA CYS A 217 6.44 -9.55 -2.49
C CYS A 217 6.45 -9.31 -4.00
N HIS A 218 6.03 -8.13 -4.43
CA HIS A 218 6.05 -7.82 -5.85
C HIS A 218 6.18 -6.32 -6.15
N ALA A 219 6.63 -6.05 -7.37
CA ALA A 219 6.58 -4.74 -7.99
C ALA A 219 5.68 -4.80 -9.23
N ASP A 220 4.65 -3.96 -9.27
CA ASP A 220 3.78 -3.75 -10.42
C ASP A 220 4.37 -2.70 -11.36
N VAL A 221 4.30 -2.97 -12.65
CA VAL A 221 4.78 -2.08 -13.70
C VAL A 221 3.61 -1.66 -14.57
N PHE A 222 3.18 -0.41 -14.36
CA PHE A 222 2.07 0.19 -15.08
C PHE A 222 2.54 0.89 -16.35
N GLN A 223 1.92 0.58 -17.48
CA GLN A 223 2.17 1.27 -18.73
C GLN A 223 1.35 2.56 -18.83
N LEU A 224 2.03 3.69 -19.08
CA LEU A 224 1.42 4.96 -19.47
C LEU A 224 1.34 5.07 -20.99
N LEU A 225 0.20 5.57 -21.45
CA LEU A 225 -0.03 5.96 -22.83
C LEU A 225 0.52 7.36 -23.09
N GLN A 226 0.92 7.65 -24.34
CA GLN A 226 1.45 8.95 -24.76
C GLN A 226 0.65 9.47 -25.94
N SER A 227 0.15 10.71 -25.86
CA SER A 227 -0.76 11.26 -26.87
C SER A 227 -0.16 11.42 -28.27
N ASN A 228 1.16 11.51 -28.37
CA ASN A 228 1.90 11.62 -29.63
C ASN A 228 2.39 10.27 -30.19
N TYR A 229 1.90 9.15 -29.65
CA TYR A 229 2.31 7.81 -30.02
C TYR A 229 1.09 6.93 -30.38
N PRO A 230 1.19 5.97 -31.33
CA PRO A 230 0.08 5.08 -31.68
C PRO A 230 -0.53 4.38 -30.47
N GLY A 231 -1.85 4.41 -30.34
CA GLY A 231 -2.58 3.85 -29.19
C GLY A 231 -2.72 4.80 -28.00
N GLY A 232 -2.29 6.06 -28.12
CA GLY A 232 -2.42 7.10 -27.10
C GLY A 232 -3.57 8.08 -27.31
N GLU A 233 -4.51 7.78 -28.23
CA GLU A 233 -5.65 8.65 -28.56
C GLU A 233 -6.53 8.95 -27.34
N GLU A 234 -6.55 8.07 -26.36
CA GLU A 234 -7.27 8.23 -25.08
C GLU A 234 -6.74 9.42 -24.26
N CYS A 235 -5.45 9.73 -24.41
CA CYS A 235 -4.81 10.85 -23.70
C CYS A 235 -5.17 12.21 -24.31
N ALA A 236 -5.92 12.25 -25.42
CA ALA A 236 -6.42 13.49 -26.00
C ALA A 236 -7.42 14.21 -25.08
N SER A 237 -8.00 13.50 -24.11
CA SER A 237 -8.88 14.09 -23.09
C SER A 237 -8.13 14.77 -21.94
N CYS A 238 -6.82 14.57 -21.83
CA CYS A 238 -6.05 15.10 -20.72
C CYS A 238 -5.75 16.60 -20.86
N PRO A 239 -5.75 17.35 -19.73
CA PRO A 239 -5.33 18.74 -19.71
C PRO A 239 -3.94 18.92 -20.35
N GLY A 240 -3.79 19.97 -21.16
CA GLY A 240 -2.56 20.26 -21.91
C GLY A 240 -2.51 19.71 -23.33
N TYR A 241 -3.37 18.75 -23.70
CA TYR A 241 -3.39 18.19 -25.07
C TYR A 241 -3.73 19.25 -26.11
N ASP A 242 -4.81 20.02 -25.89
CA ASP A 242 -5.25 21.10 -26.79
C ASP A 242 -4.24 22.27 -26.86
N GLU A 243 -3.30 22.32 -25.92
CA GLU A 243 -2.20 23.30 -25.87
C GLU A 243 -0.97 22.82 -26.68
N GLY A 244 -1.04 21.63 -27.28
CA GLY A 244 0.04 21.02 -28.05
C GLY A 244 1.12 20.34 -27.21
N LEU A 245 0.85 20.10 -25.92
CA LEU A 245 1.77 19.38 -25.03
C LEU A 245 1.60 17.85 -25.21
N VAL A 246 2.68 17.11 -24.95
CA VAL A 246 2.61 15.64 -24.90
C VAL A 246 2.00 15.23 -23.56
N THR A 247 0.75 14.81 -23.60
CA THR A 247 0.02 14.29 -22.44
C THR A 247 0.24 12.79 -22.30
N VAL A 248 0.20 12.33 -21.06
CA VAL A 248 0.26 10.91 -20.72
C VAL A 248 -0.91 10.54 -19.83
N CYS A 249 -1.42 9.32 -19.99
CA CYS A 249 -2.61 8.88 -19.30
C CYS A 249 -2.62 7.38 -19.00
N ARG A 250 -3.51 6.98 -18.10
CA ARG A 250 -3.87 5.58 -17.86
C ARG A 250 -5.36 5.36 -18.10
N GLU A 251 -5.66 4.34 -18.89
CA GLU A 251 -7.01 4.04 -19.42
C GLU A 251 -8.08 3.85 -18.33
N ALA A 252 -7.75 3.26 -17.16
CA ALA A 252 -8.78 2.88 -16.17
C ALA A 252 -9.00 3.85 -15.00
N ASP A 253 -8.08 4.78 -14.72
CA ASP A 253 -8.18 5.62 -13.52
C ASP A 253 -8.27 7.12 -13.81
N ASN A 254 -8.42 7.50 -15.09
CA ASN A 254 -8.44 8.89 -15.55
C ASN A 254 -7.23 9.70 -15.08
N SER A 255 -6.12 9.04 -14.74
CA SER A 255 -4.89 9.74 -14.39
C SER A 255 -4.38 10.46 -15.63
N CYS A 256 -4.16 11.77 -15.50
CA CYS A 256 -3.63 12.61 -16.56
C CYS A 256 -2.40 13.35 -16.05
N ALA A 257 -1.36 13.36 -16.85
CA ALA A 257 -0.12 14.08 -16.58
C ALA A 257 0.51 14.56 -17.89
N LEU A 258 1.61 15.30 -17.78
CA LEU A 258 2.47 15.65 -18.90
C LEU A 258 3.62 14.66 -18.98
N TYR A 259 4.10 14.38 -20.19
CA TYR A 259 5.29 13.55 -20.40
C TYR A 259 6.50 14.07 -19.59
N ASP A 260 6.66 15.39 -19.54
CA ASP A 260 7.73 16.08 -18.81
C ASP A 260 7.60 15.97 -17.27
N ASP A 261 6.47 15.50 -16.75
CA ASP A 261 6.35 15.15 -15.32
C ASP A 261 7.22 13.94 -14.98
N TYR A 262 7.35 13.01 -15.93
CA TYR A 262 8.12 11.79 -15.75
C TYR A 262 9.54 11.92 -16.28
N PHE A 263 9.72 12.55 -17.44
CA PHE A 263 11.01 12.56 -18.15
C PHE A 263 11.77 13.90 -18.06
N PRO A 264 13.11 13.88 -18.02
CA PRO A 264 13.96 12.69 -17.83
C PRO A 264 13.86 12.17 -16.37
N MET A 265 13.70 10.86 -16.23
CA MET A 265 13.74 10.21 -14.92
C MET A 265 15.16 10.27 -14.34
N LYS A 266 15.30 10.28 -13.01
CA LYS A 266 16.59 10.40 -12.32
C LYS A 266 16.80 9.23 -11.37
N TRP A 267 18.00 8.65 -11.40
CA TRP A 267 18.42 7.67 -10.41
C TRP A 267 18.51 8.29 -9.01
N ASP A 268 17.97 7.60 -8.02
CA ASP A 268 18.10 7.89 -6.60
C ASP A 268 18.03 6.58 -5.80
N LYS A 269 17.92 6.67 -4.48
CA LYS A 269 17.76 5.56 -3.56
C LYS A 269 16.38 5.53 -2.95
N GLN A 270 15.88 4.33 -2.70
CA GLN A 270 14.78 4.07 -1.77
C GLN A 270 15.16 2.91 -0.83
N ASP A 271 15.19 3.16 0.48
CA ASP A 271 15.65 2.18 1.49
C ASP A 271 16.98 1.47 1.12
N GLY A 272 17.89 2.19 0.47
CA GLY A 272 19.19 1.70 0.00
C GLY A 272 19.21 1.00 -1.37
N GLY A 273 18.05 0.59 -1.90
CA GLY A 273 17.89 0.09 -3.27
C GLY A 273 17.96 1.21 -4.30
N ASP A 274 18.46 0.93 -5.51
CA ASP A 274 18.41 1.91 -6.60
C ASP A 274 17.01 1.97 -7.21
N VAL A 275 16.52 3.18 -7.43
CA VAL A 275 15.25 3.44 -8.10
C VAL A 275 15.40 4.63 -9.04
N LYS A 276 14.48 4.79 -10.01
CA LYS A 276 14.32 6.06 -10.70
C LYS A 276 13.12 6.82 -10.17
N ILE A 277 13.28 8.13 -10.05
CA ILE A 277 12.25 9.08 -9.63
C ILE A 277 11.82 9.87 -10.87
N PRO A 278 10.51 10.15 -11.03
CA PRO A 278 10.03 11.06 -12.08
C PRO A 278 10.68 12.45 -11.98
N ASN A 279 10.78 13.15 -13.10
CA ASN A 279 11.39 14.48 -13.18
C ASN A 279 10.72 15.50 -12.23
N ARG A 280 9.39 15.41 -12.10
CA ARG A 280 8.55 16.25 -11.25
C ARG A 280 7.67 15.37 -10.35
N ALA A 281 8.25 14.92 -9.24
CA ALA A 281 7.62 13.97 -8.32
C ALA A 281 6.28 14.44 -7.73
N ILE A 282 6.14 15.74 -7.44
CA ILE A 282 4.89 16.29 -6.89
C ILE A 282 3.78 16.22 -7.94
N GLU A 283 4.05 16.65 -9.15
CA GLU A 283 3.11 16.64 -10.27
C GLU A 283 2.73 15.20 -10.67
N ALA A 284 3.70 14.29 -10.68
CA ALA A 284 3.43 12.86 -10.87
C ALA A 284 2.52 12.31 -9.77
N LEU A 285 2.75 12.65 -8.50
CA LEU A 285 1.86 12.27 -7.41
C LEU A 285 0.47 12.89 -7.55
N GLU A 286 0.37 14.17 -7.90
CA GLU A 286 -0.90 14.88 -8.14
C GLU A 286 -1.73 14.21 -9.23
N SER A 287 -1.10 13.65 -10.27
CA SER A 287 -1.81 12.91 -11.31
C SER A 287 -2.51 11.64 -10.80
N ASN A 288 -1.98 11.02 -9.74
CA ASN A 288 -2.48 9.75 -9.20
C ASN A 288 -3.46 9.94 -8.04
N PHE A 289 -3.22 10.94 -7.18
CA PHE A 289 -4.03 11.15 -5.98
C PHE A 289 -4.87 12.44 -6.00
N GLY A 290 -4.73 13.26 -7.04
CA GLY A 290 -5.28 14.61 -7.10
C GLY A 290 -4.51 15.59 -6.22
N SER A 291 -5.07 16.79 -6.05
CA SER A 291 -4.51 17.79 -5.12
C SER A 291 -4.73 17.34 -3.67
N LEU A 292 -3.77 16.58 -3.13
CA LEU A 292 -3.72 16.23 -1.72
C LEU A 292 -2.66 17.07 -1.00
N SER A 293 -2.94 17.40 0.26
CA SER A 293 -1.86 17.76 1.18
C SER A 293 -0.96 16.54 1.32
N TRP A 294 0.21 16.58 0.69
CA TRP A 294 1.21 15.51 0.77
C TRP A 294 1.78 15.30 2.18
N LYS A 295 1.32 16.07 3.17
CA LYS A 295 1.72 15.95 4.56
C LYS A 295 0.82 14.95 5.29
N LEU A 296 1.39 13.85 5.75
CA LEU A 296 0.80 13.04 6.82
C LEU A 296 0.93 13.83 8.12
N LEU A 297 -0.20 14.19 8.69
CA LEU A 297 -0.26 14.91 9.95
C LEU A 297 -0.36 13.88 11.09
N ASN A 298 0.27 14.19 12.22
CA ASN A 298 0.10 13.42 13.44
C ASN A 298 -1.39 13.26 13.79
N LEU A 299 -1.74 12.13 14.40
CA LEU A 299 -3.09 11.76 14.83
C LEU A 299 -4.10 11.69 13.67
N LYS A 300 -3.64 11.35 12.46
CA LYS A 300 -4.52 11.07 11.32
C LYS A 300 -4.54 9.58 11.00
N LYS A 301 -5.70 9.15 10.51
CA LYS A 301 -5.86 7.81 9.95
C LYS A 301 -4.87 7.60 8.83
N VAL A 302 -4.36 6.38 8.75
CA VAL A 302 -3.60 5.94 7.60
C VAL A 302 -4.51 5.97 6.37
N PRO A 303 -4.25 6.84 5.38
CA PRO A 303 -5.12 6.94 4.21
C PRO A 303 -4.99 5.70 3.33
N ARG A 304 -6.13 5.17 2.86
CA ARG A 304 -6.22 4.15 1.80
C ARG A 304 -5.40 2.86 2.03
N ASN A 305 -5.12 2.51 3.28
CA ASN A 305 -4.50 1.23 3.60
C ASN A 305 -5.59 0.20 3.97
N HIS A 306 -5.54 -1.01 3.43
CA HIS A 306 -6.56 -2.04 3.68
C HIS A 306 -6.28 -2.85 4.96
N GLU A 307 -5.02 -2.94 5.38
CA GLU A 307 -4.55 -3.75 6.51
C GLU A 307 -4.67 -2.99 7.85
N PHE A 308 -4.32 -1.71 7.84
CA PHE A 308 -4.28 -0.80 8.99
C PHE A 308 -5.24 0.39 8.82
N ALA A 309 -6.30 0.23 8.01
CA ALA A 309 -7.30 1.27 7.72
C ALA A 309 -7.92 1.91 8.97
N THR A 310 -7.96 1.14 10.06
CA THR A 310 -8.54 1.50 11.35
C THR A 310 -7.52 2.07 12.34
N SER A 311 -6.27 2.24 11.93
CA SER A 311 -5.19 2.76 12.75
C SER A 311 -4.91 4.24 12.45
N MET A 312 -4.43 4.94 13.46
CA MET A 312 -3.92 6.30 13.39
C MET A 312 -2.41 6.31 13.59
N LEU A 313 -1.75 7.21 12.86
CA LEU A 313 -0.34 7.48 13.07
C LEU A 313 -0.19 8.45 14.23
N VAL A 314 0.65 8.09 15.18
CA VAL A 314 0.97 8.89 16.35
C VAL A 314 2.46 9.17 16.33
N VAL A 315 2.82 10.46 16.32
CA VAL A 315 4.18 10.93 16.55
C VAL A 315 4.30 11.33 18.02
N GLY A 316 5.21 10.70 18.74
CA GLY A 316 5.38 10.95 20.17
C GLY A 316 6.60 10.27 20.76
N GLN A 317 6.65 10.24 22.08
CA GLN A 317 7.71 9.59 22.85
C GLN A 317 7.10 8.56 23.80
N SER A 318 7.65 7.33 23.80
CA SER A 318 7.30 6.31 24.79
C SER A 318 7.63 6.76 26.22
N LEU A 319 6.70 6.53 27.14
CA LEU A 319 6.85 6.78 28.58
C LEU A 319 6.48 5.53 29.38
N MET A 320 7.29 5.22 30.40
CA MET A 320 7.04 4.07 31.30
C MET A 320 6.04 4.37 32.42
N SER A 321 5.74 5.64 32.65
CA SER A 321 4.77 6.11 33.63
C SER A 321 3.96 7.27 33.08
N ASN A 322 2.71 7.41 33.53
CA ASN A 322 1.86 8.55 33.22
C ASN A 322 2.34 9.79 33.97
N GLU A 323 3.50 10.33 33.56
CA GLU A 323 3.92 11.66 33.96
C GLU A 323 3.15 12.65 33.10
N THR A 324 1.97 13.06 33.59
CA THR A 324 1.34 14.29 33.11
C THR A 324 2.37 15.39 33.35
N ALA A 325 2.84 16.05 32.28
CA ALA A 325 3.79 17.14 32.39
C ALA A 325 3.23 18.20 33.37
N LEU A 326 3.67 18.16 34.62
CA LEU A 326 3.46 19.26 35.54
C LEU A 326 4.18 20.46 34.92
N PRO A 327 3.54 21.63 34.77
CA PRO A 327 4.21 22.82 34.27
C PRO A 327 5.36 23.10 35.24
N SER A 328 6.60 22.92 34.77
CA SER A 328 7.79 23.13 35.58
C SER A 328 7.94 24.62 35.88
N SER A 329 7.24 25.08 36.90
CA SER A 329 7.51 26.34 37.60
C SER A 329 8.70 26.13 38.53
N ALA A 330 9.87 25.85 37.97
CA ALA A 330 11.12 25.83 38.71
C ALA A 330 11.74 27.24 38.68
N ASN A 331 11.38 28.04 39.68
CA ASN A 331 12.15 29.20 40.13
C ASN A 331 13.62 28.80 40.34
N LEU A 332 14.52 29.25 39.47
CA LEU A 332 15.95 29.30 39.78
C LEU A 332 16.32 30.74 40.17
N ARG A 333 16.23 31.01 41.48
CA ARG A 333 17.07 32.01 42.15
C ARG A 333 18.52 31.56 42.02
N GLY A 334 19.38 32.43 41.49
CA GLY A 334 20.81 32.18 41.31
C GLY A 334 21.64 32.18 42.60
N PRO A 335 22.97 32.33 42.47
CA PRO A 335 23.65 33.35 43.23
C PRO A 335 24.55 34.27 42.38
N GLN A 336 24.81 35.42 43.00
CA GLN A 336 25.44 36.65 42.52
C GLN A 336 26.94 36.56 42.18
N SER A 337 27.39 37.66 41.55
CA SER A 337 28.67 38.39 41.75
C SER A 337 29.70 38.19 40.61
N VAL A 338 30.43 39.16 40.03
CA VAL A 338 30.78 40.57 40.32
C VAL A 338 31.23 41.29 39.03
N LEU A 339 30.83 42.57 38.92
CA LEU A 339 31.37 43.78 38.25
C LEU A 339 32.54 43.78 37.22
N ALA A 340 32.42 44.81 36.35
CA ALA A 340 33.42 45.62 35.59
C ALA A 340 33.38 45.35 34.07
N GLU A 341 33.39 46.32 33.14
CA GLU A 341 33.65 47.76 33.15
C GLU A 341 33.15 48.37 31.82
N VAL A 342 33.07 49.70 31.76
CA VAL A 342 32.44 50.52 30.70
C VAL A 342 33.46 51.02 29.67
N ASP A 343 32.94 51.28 28.46
CA ASP A 343 33.41 52.19 27.38
C ASP A 343 34.63 51.82 26.51
N SER A 344 34.41 51.77 25.19
CA SER A 344 34.78 52.88 24.30
C SER A 344 34.44 52.59 22.82
N SER A 345 34.17 53.69 22.13
CA SER A 345 33.71 53.88 20.76
C SER A 345 34.82 53.75 19.71
N VAL A 346 34.48 53.23 18.51
CA VAL A 346 35.15 53.62 17.25
C VAL A 346 34.14 53.67 16.10
N THR A 347 34.26 54.75 15.34
CA THR A 347 33.43 55.21 14.23
C THR A 347 33.96 54.72 12.88
N ALA A 348 33.06 54.67 11.89
CA ALA A 348 33.28 54.64 10.43
C ALA A 348 33.71 53.28 9.83
N LEU A 349 33.28 52.86 8.63
CA LEU A 349 32.96 53.60 7.43
C LEU A 349 31.94 52.81 6.57
N ARG A 350 31.13 53.55 5.82
CA ARG A 350 30.33 53.10 4.68
C ARG A 350 31.15 52.23 3.74
N ASP A 351 30.60 51.08 3.33
CA ASP A 351 30.56 50.78 1.90
C ASP A 351 29.32 49.98 1.49
N ARG A 352 28.86 50.30 0.28
CA ARG A 352 27.57 49.94 -0.31
C ARG A 352 27.62 48.57 -1.00
N PHE A 353 26.54 47.81 -0.76
CA PHE A 353 25.74 47.02 -1.70
C PHE A 353 26.41 46.05 -2.70
N THR A 354 26.20 44.76 -2.46
CA THR A 354 25.48 43.73 -3.26
C THR A 354 25.53 42.45 -2.40
N ASN A 355 24.56 41.54 -2.24
CA ASN A 355 23.30 41.21 -2.90
C ASN A 355 22.42 40.42 -1.88
N ASN A 356 21.11 40.56 -2.05
CA ASN A 356 19.98 39.70 -1.65
C ASN A 356 20.26 38.50 -0.72
N ARG A 357 19.71 38.57 0.50
CA ARG A 357 19.15 37.40 1.19
C ARG A 357 17.73 37.74 1.62
N ASP A 358 16.79 36.98 1.08
CA ASP A 358 15.40 36.96 1.48
C ASP A 358 15.29 36.59 2.96
N VAL A 359 14.53 37.43 3.66
CA VAL A 359 14.08 37.21 5.02
C VAL A 359 12.99 36.14 4.96
N MET A 360 13.30 34.92 5.37
CA MET A 360 12.27 33.97 5.77
C MET A 360 11.66 34.44 7.09
N THR A 361 10.58 35.22 6.99
CA THR A 361 9.65 35.40 8.09
C THR A 361 9.03 34.04 8.43
N ALA A 362 9.28 33.57 9.65
CA ALA A 362 8.56 32.46 10.25
C ALA A 362 7.06 32.80 10.30
N VAL A 363 6.28 32.22 9.39
CA VAL A 363 4.83 32.29 9.43
C VAL A 363 4.36 31.30 10.50
N LYS A 364 3.95 31.83 11.64
CA LYS A 364 3.16 31.10 12.64
C LYS A 364 1.83 30.74 11.99
N ILE A 365 1.66 29.46 11.62
CA ILE A 365 0.41 28.97 11.03
C ILE A 365 -0.57 28.78 12.19
N SER A 366 -1.47 29.76 12.38
CA SER A 366 -2.64 29.57 13.24
C SER A 366 -3.59 28.57 12.57
N ALA A 367 -4.00 27.53 13.30
CA ALA A 367 -5.00 26.56 12.86
C ALA A 367 -6.30 27.31 12.47
N VAL A 368 -6.59 27.34 11.18
CA VAL A 368 -7.87 27.78 10.64
C VAL A 368 -8.80 26.57 10.65
N ASN A 369 -9.97 26.73 11.27
CA ASN A 369 -11.03 25.72 11.29
C ASN A 369 -11.33 25.23 9.87
N TRP A 370 -11.05 23.96 9.62
CA TRP A 370 -11.40 23.29 8.38
C TRP A 370 -12.89 22.93 8.40
N PRO A 371 -13.66 23.19 7.33
CA PRO A 371 -15.05 22.78 7.27
C PRO A 371 -15.11 21.25 7.25
N GLN A 372 -15.81 20.67 8.23
CA GLN A 372 -16.30 19.31 8.15
C GLN A 372 -17.24 19.24 6.96
N ALA A 373 -16.91 18.41 5.97
CA ALA A 373 -17.85 18.01 4.94
C ALA A 373 -18.92 17.13 5.61
N SER A 374 -20.03 17.74 5.99
CA SER A 374 -21.29 17.05 6.27
C SER A 374 -21.99 16.70 4.95
N ASP A 375 -22.69 15.57 4.97
CA ASP A 375 -23.60 15.02 3.96
C ASP A 375 -23.00 14.05 2.91
N VAL A 376 -22.72 12.83 3.36
CA VAL A 376 -23.05 11.62 2.59
C VAL A 376 -24.03 10.79 3.41
N ALA A 377 -25.17 10.50 2.80
CA ALA A 377 -26.36 9.90 3.39
C ALA A 377 -26.07 8.68 4.27
N ALA A 378 -26.76 8.62 5.40
CA ALA A 378 -26.85 7.46 6.26
C ALA A 378 -27.35 6.23 5.46
N VAL A 379 -26.43 5.36 5.07
CA VAL A 379 -26.75 3.98 4.71
C VAL A 379 -26.84 3.23 6.03
N SER A 380 -28.07 2.80 6.36
CA SER A 380 -28.42 2.02 7.53
C SER A 380 -27.41 0.92 7.85
N ASN A 381 -27.00 0.83 9.12
CA ASN A 381 -26.31 -0.31 9.71
C ASN A 381 -26.98 -1.62 9.27
N VAL A 382 -26.40 -2.27 8.26
CA VAL A 382 -26.71 -3.67 7.98
C VAL A 382 -25.90 -4.44 9.01
N ASP A 383 -26.63 -4.99 9.99
CA ASP A 383 -26.09 -5.86 11.02
C ASP A 383 -25.16 -6.91 10.37
N THR A 384 -23.93 -7.03 10.85
CA THR A 384 -22.92 -7.97 10.35
C THR A 384 -23.42 -9.42 10.41
N HIS A 385 -24.37 -9.71 11.31
CA HIS A 385 -25.10 -10.97 11.34
C HIS A 385 -25.99 -11.16 10.11
N THR A 386 -26.63 -10.12 9.60
CA THR A 386 -27.50 -10.19 8.41
C THR A 386 -26.68 -10.43 7.14
N VAL A 387 -25.52 -9.79 7.01
CA VAL A 387 -24.60 -10.02 5.88
C VAL A 387 -24.08 -11.45 5.89
N SER A 388 -23.64 -11.94 7.06
CA SER A 388 -23.16 -13.32 7.21
C SER A 388 -24.25 -14.37 6.91
N LEU A 389 -25.50 -14.09 7.28
CA LEU A 389 -26.63 -14.99 7.04
C LEU A 389 -27.02 -15.01 5.54
N ILE A 390 -26.93 -13.87 4.85
CA ILE A 390 -27.14 -13.78 3.41
C ILE A 390 -26.04 -14.53 2.65
N ILE A 391 -24.77 -14.32 3.00
CA ILE A 391 -23.65 -15.04 2.38
C ILE A 391 -23.79 -16.56 2.61
N GLY A 392 -24.08 -16.98 3.85
CA GLY A 392 -24.30 -18.38 4.18
C GLY A 392 -25.46 -19.00 3.39
N MET A 393 -26.56 -18.26 3.20
CA MET A 393 -27.70 -18.74 2.41
C MET A 393 -27.38 -18.83 0.92
N VAL A 394 -26.61 -17.89 0.36
CA VAL A 394 -26.16 -17.94 -1.05
C VAL A 394 -25.23 -19.12 -1.28
N CYS A 395 -24.24 -19.34 -0.40
CA CYS A 395 -23.36 -20.51 -0.48
C CYS A 395 -24.14 -21.82 -0.37
N PHE A 396 -25.11 -21.91 0.54
CA PHE A 396 -25.96 -23.10 0.68
C PHE A 396 -26.78 -23.36 -0.59
N LEU A 397 -27.38 -22.33 -1.19
CA LEU A 397 -28.14 -22.46 -2.43
C LEU A 397 -27.26 -22.89 -3.61
N LEU A 398 -26.03 -22.37 -3.71
CA LEU A 398 -25.08 -22.78 -4.75
C LEU A 398 -24.67 -24.25 -4.61
N ILE A 399 -24.34 -24.69 -3.40
CA ILE A 399 -24.04 -26.10 -3.11
C ILE A 399 -25.24 -26.98 -3.44
N PHE A 400 -26.45 -26.57 -3.02
CA PHE A 400 -27.68 -27.29 -3.33
C PHE A 400 -27.91 -27.38 -4.84
N PHE A 401 -27.64 -26.32 -5.60
CA PHE A 401 -27.81 -26.31 -7.05
C PHE A 401 -26.81 -27.22 -7.77
N VAL A 402 -25.55 -27.24 -7.32
CA VAL A 402 -24.51 -28.15 -7.85
C VAL A 402 -24.89 -29.60 -7.58
N VAL A 403 -25.26 -29.92 -6.34
CA VAL A 403 -25.68 -31.26 -5.94
C VAL A 403 -26.94 -31.69 -6.71
N TYR A 404 -27.94 -30.82 -6.79
CA TYR A 404 -29.17 -31.09 -7.54
C TYR A 404 -28.89 -31.31 -9.03
N SER A 405 -28.06 -30.46 -9.65
CA SER A 405 -27.69 -30.58 -11.07
C SER A 405 -26.92 -31.87 -11.34
N PHE A 406 -26.01 -32.25 -10.44
CA PHE A 406 -25.27 -33.52 -10.53
C PHE A 406 -26.24 -34.71 -10.51
N PHE A 407 -27.13 -34.78 -9.51
CA PHE A 407 -28.10 -35.88 -9.41
C PHE A 407 -29.10 -35.91 -10.57
N ASN A 408 -29.53 -34.74 -11.06
CA ASN A 408 -30.46 -34.67 -12.18
C ASN A 408 -29.78 -35.13 -13.49
N ARG A 409 -28.50 -34.80 -13.69
CA ARG A 409 -27.70 -35.25 -14.84
C ARG A 409 -27.47 -36.77 -14.80
N SER A 410 -27.09 -37.32 -13.64
CA SER A 410 -26.93 -38.77 -13.46
C SER A 410 -28.24 -39.54 -13.67
N ARG A 411 -29.40 -38.95 -13.35
CA ARG A 411 -30.70 -39.60 -13.57
C ARG A 411 -31.07 -39.72 -15.05
N VAL A 412 -30.64 -38.77 -15.87
CA VAL A 412 -30.85 -38.79 -17.32
C VAL A 412 -29.97 -39.87 -17.97
N ASP A 413 -28.71 -39.99 -17.54
CA ASP A 413 -27.76 -40.96 -18.10
C ASP A 413 -28.07 -42.41 -17.73
N VAL A 414 -28.58 -42.68 -16.53
CA VAL A 414 -29.00 -44.05 -16.13
C VAL A 414 -30.25 -44.52 -16.91
N SER A 415 -31.09 -43.59 -17.37
CA SER A 415 -32.27 -43.94 -18.18
C SER A 415 -31.94 -44.28 -19.64
N SER A 416 -30.79 -43.84 -20.15
CA SER A 416 -30.40 -44.00 -21.56
C SER A 416 -29.38 -45.11 -21.80
N THR A 417 -28.66 -45.57 -20.77
CA THR A 417 -27.51 -46.50 -20.93
C THR A 417 -27.72 -47.89 -20.35
N GLY A 418 -28.75 -48.13 -19.54
CA GLY A 418 -29.04 -49.46 -18.98
C GLY A 418 -27.97 -49.97 -18.00
N GLU A 419 -27.18 -49.09 -17.40
CA GLU A 419 -26.13 -49.44 -16.46
C GLU A 419 -26.65 -49.82 -15.06
N SER A 420 -25.90 -50.69 -14.39
CA SER A 420 -26.24 -51.26 -13.08
C SER A 420 -26.12 -50.23 -11.95
N PRO A 421 -27.00 -50.25 -10.93
CA PRO A 421 -26.96 -49.33 -9.77
C PRO A 421 -25.63 -49.32 -8.99
N THR A 422 -24.76 -50.31 -9.19
CA THR A 422 -23.44 -50.42 -8.54
C THR A 422 -22.42 -49.40 -9.05
N ASP A 423 -22.54 -48.91 -10.28
CA ASP A 423 -21.53 -48.01 -10.87
C ASP A 423 -21.74 -46.54 -10.44
N ALA A 424 -22.98 -46.15 -10.14
CA ALA A 424 -23.30 -44.83 -9.58
C ALA A 424 -22.73 -44.61 -8.17
N ALA A 425 -22.59 -45.67 -7.37
CA ALA A 425 -22.02 -45.59 -6.02
C ALA A 425 -20.51 -45.31 -6.05
N ASN A 426 -19.79 -45.81 -7.07
CA ASN A 426 -18.37 -45.57 -7.25
C ASN A 426 -18.07 -44.13 -7.71
N SER A 427 -18.98 -43.52 -8.48
CA SER A 427 -18.87 -42.11 -8.90
C SER A 427 -18.99 -41.13 -7.73
N LEU A 428 -19.82 -41.47 -6.73
CA LEU A 428 -20.03 -40.67 -5.52
C LEU A 428 -18.81 -40.71 -4.57
N LEU A 429 -18.12 -41.85 -4.48
CA LEU A 429 -16.86 -41.96 -3.74
C LEU A 429 -15.75 -41.13 -4.40
N ASN A 430 -15.68 -41.10 -5.73
CA ASN A 430 -14.73 -40.27 -6.47
C ASN A 430 -14.99 -38.77 -6.28
N LEU A 431 -16.26 -38.32 -6.20
CA LEU A 431 -16.57 -36.91 -5.94
C LEU A 431 -16.13 -36.47 -4.53
N VAL A 432 -16.30 -37.35 -3.53
CA VAL A 432 -15.83 -37.08 -2.16
C VAL A 432 -14.30 -37.04 -2.10
N ASP A 433 -13.60 -37.85 -2.87
CA ASP A 433 -12.14 -37.83 -2.95
C ASP A 433 -11.59 -36.62 -3.72
N VAL A 434 -12.34 -36.07 -4.69
CA VAL A 434 -12.02 -34.79 -5.34
C VAL A 434 -12.19 -33.62 -4.38
N ILE A 435 -13.31 -33.57 -3.64
CA ILE A 435 -13.59 -32.51 -2.65
C ILE A 435 -12.62 -32.56 -1.45
N LYS A 436 -11.99 -33.71 -1.16
CA LYS A 436 -10.95 -33.81 -0.13
C LYS A 436 -9.56 -33.38 -0.58
N ARG A 437 -9.34 -33.23 -1.90
CA ARG A 437 -8.03 -32.90 -2.48
C ARG A 437 -7.91 -31.44 -2.91
N GLU A 438 -9.03 -30.75 -3.08
CA GLU A 438 -9.11 -29.29 -3.11
C GLU A 438 -9.44 -28.76 -1.71
#